data_AF-A0AAD9BTQ5-F1
#
_entry.id   AF-A0AAD9BTQ5-F1
#
_cell.length_a   1.000
_cell.length_b   1.000
_cell.length_c   1.000
_cell.angle_alpha   90.00
_cell.angle_beta   90.00
_cell.angle_gamma   90.00
#
_symmetry.space_group_name_H-M   'P 1'
#
loop_
_entity.id
_entity.type
_entity.pdbx_description
1 polymer ?
#
loop_
_entity_poly.entity_id
_entity_poly.type
_entity_poly.pdbx_seq_one_letter_code
_entity_poly.pdbx_strand_id
1 'polypeptide(L)'
;MVHFGIFVLGFSWPFWSFTAGHTEDKGTFVVNVTQTSYQAEENQNITLEWTFSTRTDTSLSSISTVCEMFTETRIYVFHLYEGVEFPKSQDLQFAGRVQWDKDVLTEGRLTLHVSRLRTNDSGFYVCDIRVIPGGNNSRGCWLNVTGE
;
A
#
# COMPACT_ATOMS: atom_id res chain seq x y z
N MET A 1 15.74 48.88 11.96
CA MET A 1 14.62 49.11 11.04
C MET A 1 13.34 48.83 11.84
N VAL A 2 12.64 49.93 12.15
CA VAL A 2 11.32 50.12 12.79
C VAL A 2 10.32 48.95 12.62
N HIS A 3 9.75 48.35 13.69
CA HIS A 3 8.63 48.73 14.62
C HIS A 3 7.38 47.89 14.24
N PHE A 4 6.71 47.16 15.14
CA PHE A 4 5.76 47.63 16.15
C PHE A 4 5.69 46.64 17.35
N GLY A 5 5.63 47.18 18.56
CA GLY A 5 5.24 46.44 19.76
C GLY A 5 3.74 46.46 20.00
N ILE A 6 3.29 45.71 21.02
CA ILE A 6 2.34 46.13 22.06
C ILE A 6 2.65 45.26 23.30
N PHE A 7 2.94 45.94 24.41
CA PHE A 7 2.93 45.37 25.76
C PHE A 7 1.49 45.21 26.23
N VAL A 8 1.16 44.08 26.87
CA VAL A 8 0.09 44.07 27.89
C VAL A 8 0.70 43.46 29.14
N LEU A 9 0.80 44.28 30.19
CA LEU A 9 1.23 43.89 31.53
C LEU A 9 0.08 43.20 32.26
N GLY A 10 0.41 42.06 32.89
CA GLY A 10 -0.20 41.54 34.12
C GLY A 10 -1.64 41.04 34.02
N PHE A 11 -1.87 39.77 34.36
CA PHE A 11 -2.77 39.36 35.45
C PHE A 11 -2.55 37.86 35.71
N SER A 12 -2.16 37.54 36.94
CA SER A 12 -2.05 36.19 37.50
C SER A 12 -3.42 35.60 37.86
N TRP A 13 -3.49 34.25 37.99
CA TRP A 13 -4.52 33.35 38.59
C TRP A 13 -5.38 32.54 37.58
N PRO A 14 -5.85 31.30 37.92
CA PRO A 14 -5.33 30.04 37.38
C PRO A 14 -6.40 29.19 36.65
N PHE A 15 -6.02 27.99 36.18
CA PHE A 15 -6.90 26.96 35.60
C PHE A 15 -7.48 27.27 34.22
N TRP A 16 -6.62 27.22 33.22
CA TRP A 16 -6.97 26.55 31.97
C TRP A 16 -5.89 25.52 31.66
N SER A 17 -6.21 24.26 31.92
CA SER A 17 -5.48 23.20 31.23
C SER A 17 -5.92 23.28 29.77
N PHE A 18 -5.15 23.98 28.95
CA PHE A 18 -5.20 23.71 27.51
C PHE A 18 -4.67 22.30 27.34
N THR A 19 -5.56 21.31 27.35
CA THR A 19 -5.32 20.16 26.50
C THR A 19 -5.33 20.72 25.10
N ALA A 20 -4.13 20.96 24.55
CA ALA A 20 -3.99 20.95 23.11
C ALA A 20 -4.65 19.65 22.67
N GLY A 21 -5.87 19.75 22.14
CA GLY A 21 -6.47 18.65 21.42
C GLY A 21 -5.43 18.32 20.38
N HIS A 22 -4.77 17.17 20.53
CA HIS A 22 -3.91 16.64 19.51
C HIS A 22 -4.87 16.36 18.35
N THR A 23 -5.04 17.34 17.46
CA THR A 23 -5.58 17.09 16.15
C THR A 23 -4.57 16.16 15.53
N GLU A 24 -4.81 14.86 15.68
CA GLU A 24 -4.13 13.82 14.94
C GLU A 24 -4.35 14.19 13.48
N ASP A 25 -3.27 14.64 12.84
CA ASP A 25 -3.27 14.97 11.44
C ASP A 25 -3.69 13.69 10.71
N LYS A 26 -4.94 13.65 10.26
CA LYS A 26 -5.44 12.57 9.40
C LYS A 26 -4.83 12.77 8.03
N GLY A 27 -3.52 12.58 7.95
CA GLY A 27 -2.78 12.61 6.70
C GLY A 27 -3.49 11.72 5.69
N THR A 28 -3.61 12.19 4.46
CA THR A 28 -4.26 11.44 3.38
C THR A 28 -3.56 10.09 3.21
N PHE A 29 -4.32 9.00 3.27
CA PHE A 29 -3.78 7.66 3.00
C PHE A 29 -3.44 7.54 1.51
N VAL A 30 -2.17 7.33 1.20
CA VAL A 30 -1.64 7.26 -0.16
C VAL A 30 -1.16 5.84 -0.45
N VAL A 31 -1.44 5.36 -1.66
CA VAL A 31 -0.83 4.16 -2.25
C VAL A 31 -0.15 4.56 -3.55
N ASN A 32 1.09 4.13 -3.73
CA ASN A 32 1.91 4.38 -4.90
C ASN A 32 2.48 3.07 -5.44
N VAL A 33 2.99 3.13 -6.67
CA VAL A 33 3.80 2.06 -7.29
C VAL A 33 5.23 2.57 -7.42
N THR A 34 6.21 1.69 -7.21
CA THR A 34 7.63 2.04 -7.41
C THR A 34 7.96 2.23 -8.88
N GLN A 35 7.30 1.46 -9.74
CA GLN A 35 7.41 1.54 -11.18
C GLN A 35 6.02 1.37 -11.80
N THR A 36 5.72 2.21 -12.79
CA THR A 36 4.41 2.24 -13.47
C THR A 36 4.32 1.23 -14.61
N SER A 37 5.46 0.74 -15.12
CA SER A 37 5.55 -0.24 -16.21
C SER A 37 6.79 -1.12 -16.04
N TYR A 38 6.56 -2.42 -16.04
CA TYR A 38 7.56 -3.48 -15.94
C TYR A 38 7.65 -4.23 -17.28
N GLN A 39 8.86 -4.68 -17.60
CA GLN A 39 9.14 -5.52 -18.77
C GLN A 39 9.90 -6.75 -18.28
N ALA A 40 9.51 -7.94 -18.75
CA ALA A 40 10.18 -9.19 -18.45
C ALA A 40 10.02 -10.17 -19.61
N GLU A 41 10.84 -11.22 -19.62
CA GLU A 41 10.71 -12.33 -20.56
C GLU A 41 9.99 -13.50 -19.91
N GLU A 42 9.40 -14.37 -20.72
CA GLU A 42 8.81 -15.63 -20.29
C GLU A 42 9.83 -16.46 -19.46
N ASN A 43 9.33 -17.27 -18.54
CA ASN A 43 10.11 -18.09 -17.60
C ASN A 43 10.96 -17.32 -16.57
N GLN A 44 11.09 -16.00 -16.67
CA GLN A 44 11.74 -15.17 -15.63
C GLN A 44 10.85 -14.99 -14.39
N ASN A 45 11.43 -14.39 -13.37
CA ASN A 45 10.72 -13.95 -12.16
C ASN A 45 10.70 -12.42 -12.13
N ILE A 46 9.68 -11.85 -11.50
CA ILE A 46 9.59 -10.40 -11.29
C ILE A 46 9.06 -10.08 -9.89
N THR A 47 9.39 -8.89 -9.41
CA THR A 47 8.83 -8.31 -8.20
C THR A 47 8.02 -7.08 -8.56
N LEU A 48 6.71 -7.11 -8.30
CA LEU A 48 5.84 -5.95 -8.37
C LEU A 48 5.77 -5.32 -6.97
N GLU A 49 5.92 -4.00 -6.89
CA GLU A 49 5.99 -3.31 -5.60
C GLU A 49 5.07 -2.07 -5.53
N TRP A 50 4.34 -2.00 -4.41
CA TRP A 50 3.54 -0.87 -3.98
C TRP A 50 4.06 -0.33 -2.65
N THR A 51 3.96 0.99 -2.47
CA THR A 51 4.23 1.66 -1.20
C THR A 51 2.96 2.34 -0.71
N PHE A 52 2.74 2.37 0.60
CA PHE A 52 1.56 3.00 1.18
C PHE A 52 1.83 3.65 2.53
N SER A 53 0.99 4.63 2.87
CA SER A 53 1.04 5.31 4.15
C SER A 53 0.82 4.32 5.31
N THR A 54 1.79 4.19 6.20
CA THR A 54 1.71 3.34 7.39
C THR A 54 2.18 4.10 8.64
N ARG A 55 1.85 3.60 9.82
CA ARG A 55 2.36 4.09 11.11
C ARG A 55 3.38 3.10 11.67
N THR A 56 4.27 3.58 12.56
CA THR A 56 5.34 2.78 13.18
C THR A 56 4.85 1.59 14.01
N ASP A 57 3.57 1.55 14.37
CA ASP A 57 2.92 0.52 15.18
C ASP A 57 1.86 -0.28 14.41
N THR A 58 1.88 -0.23 13.08
CA THR A 58 0.88 -0.90 12.25
C THR A 58 0.99 -2.42 12.39
N SER A 59 -0.01 -3.02 13.04
CA SER A 59 -0.16 -4.47 13.09
C SER A 59 -0.55 -5.02 11.74
N LEU A 60 -0.02 -6.19 11.40
CA LEU A 60 -0.42 -6.94 10.21
C LEU A 60 -1.93 -7.23 10.19
N SER A 61 -2.53 -7.46 11.37
CA SER A 61 -3.98 -7.70 11.49
C SER A 61 -4.84 -6.50 11.09
N SER A 62 -4.25 -5.31 11.02
CA SER A 62 -4.94 -4.09 10.57
C SER A 62 -4.92 -3.89 9.06
N ILE A 63 -4.23 -4.78 8.33
CA ILE A 63 -4.01 -4.66 6.88
C ILE A 63 -4.86 -5.68 6.13
N SER A 64 -5.60 -5.20 5.14
CA SER A 64 -6.27 -6.03 4.13
C SER A 64 -5.87 -5.51 2.75
N THR A 65 -5.59 -6.42 1.82
CA THR A 65 -5.30 -6.07 0.43
C THR A 65 -5.87 -7.07 -0.55
N VAL A 66 -6.35 -6.57 -1.68
CA VAL A 66 -6.77 -7.37 -2.83
C VAL A 66 -6.02 -6.84 -4.04
N CYS A 67 -5.29 -7.72 -4.72
CA CYS A 67 -4.60 -7.42 -5.96
C CYS A 67 -5.21 -8.19 -7.12
N GLU A 68 -5.54 -7.45 -8.17
CA GLU A 68 -6.16 -7.96 -9.38
C GLU A 68 -5.30 -7.59 -10.59
N MET A 69 -5.21 -8.50 -11.54
CA MET A 69 -4.74 -8.22 -12.89
C MET A 69 -5.95 -7.99 -13.79
N PHE A 70 -5.94 -6.87 -14.50
CA PHE A 70 -6.93 -6.51 -15.49
C PHE A 70 -6.40 -6.83 -16.89
N THR A 71 -7.13 -7.71 -17.57
CA THR A 71 -7.01 -7.99 -19.01
C THR A 71 -8.39 -7.74 -19.64
N GLU A 72 -8.90 -8.65 -20.48
CA GLU A 72 -10.31 -8.68 -20.87
C GLU A 72 -11.24 -9.03 -19.68
N THR A 73 -10.69 -9.67 -18.65
CA THR A 73 -11.38 -10.03 -17.40
C THR A 73 -10.56 -9.59 -16.17
N ARG A 74 -11.17 -9.66 -14.98
CA ARG A 74 -10.47 -9.48 -13.70
C ARG A 74 -9.95 -10.83 -13.21
N ILE A 75 -8.66 -10.90 -12.93
CA ILE A 75 -7.98 -12.10 -12.45
C ILE A 75 -7.40 -11.81 -11.07
N TYR A 76 -7.79 -12.59 -10.07
CA TYR A 76 -7.32 -12.40 -8.69
C TYR A 76 -5.89 -12.93 -8.54
N VAL A 77 -4.97 -12.03 -8.17
CA VAL A 77 -3.54 -12.32 -8.03
C VAL A 77 -3.17 -12.62 -6.59
N PHE A 78 -3.65 -11.80 -5.65
CA PHE A 78 -3.32 -11.91 -4.23
C PHE A 78 -4.45 -11.37 -3.37
N HIS A 79 -4.70 -11.99 -2.22
CA HIS A 79 -5.73 -11.55 -1.27
C HIS A 79 -5.27 -11.83 0.16
N LEU A 80 -5.20 -10.75 0.92
CA LEU A 80 -4.94 -10.73 2.34
C LEU A 80 -6.10 -10.03 3.04
N TYR A 81 -6.65 -10.61 4.09
CA TYR A 81 -7.67 -9.97 4.92
C TYR A 81 -7.28 -10.08 6.39
N GLU A 82 -7.16 -8.92 7.04
CA GLU A 82 -6.72 -8.79 8.43
C GLU A 82 -5.44 -9.58 8.72
N GLY A 83 -4.47 -9.44 7.82
CA GLY A 83 -3.16 -10.09 7.95
C GLY A 83 -3.12 -11.59 7.63
N VAL A 84 -4.23 -12.18 7.21
CA VAL A 84 -4.33 -13.60 6.85
C VAL A 84 -4.51 -13.74 5.35
N GLU A 85 -3.75 -14.64 4.71
CA GLU A 85 -3.85 -14.89 3.28
C GLU A 85 -5.06 -15.78 2.95
N PHE A 86 -5.74 -15.46 1.84
CA PHE A 86 -6.90 -16.18 1.33
C PHE A 86 -6.56 -16.83 -0.02
N PRO A 87 -5.77 -17.93 -0.04
CA PRO A 87 -5.29 -18.54 -1.28
C PRO A 87 -6.42 -19.09 -2.16
N LYS A 88 -7.60 -19.38 -1.59
CA LYS A 88 -8.76 -19.88 -2.35
C LYS A 88 -9.36 -18.86 -3.32
N SER A 89 -9.11 -17.56 -3.13
CA SER A 89 -9.56 -16.55 -4.09
C SER A 89 -8.56 -16.31 -5.22
N GLN A 90 -7.33 -16.81 -5.11
CA GLN A 90 -6.33 -16.66 -6.15
C GLN A 90 -6.73 -17.46 -7.39
N ASP A 91 -6.56 -16.85 -8.57
CA ASP A 91 -6.80 -17.52 -9.83
C ASP A 91 -5.80 -18.66 -10.06
N LEU A 92 -6.26 -19.75 -10.70
CA LEU A 92 -5.42 -20.91 -11.00
C LEU A 92 -4.19 -20.56 -11.84
N GLN A 93 -4.25 -19.49 -12.63
CA GLN A 93 -3.09 -18.96 -13.34
C GLN A 93 -1.94 -18.62 -12.39
N PHE A 94 -2.21 -18.08 -11.20
CA PHE A 94 -1.20 -17.61 -10.24
C PHE A 94 -0.91 -18.59 -9.10
N ALA A 95 -1.66 -19.70 -9.01
CA ALA A 95 -1.51 -20.71 -7.98
C ALA A 95 -0.06 -21.21 -7.83
N GLY A 96 0.52 -21.01 -6.64
CA GLY A 96 1.89 -21.42 -6.32
C GLY A 96 2.98 -20.64 -7.06
N ARG A 97 2.66 -19.48 -7.64
CA ARG A 97 3.62 -18.61 -8.34
C ARG A 97 3.85 -17.27 -7.65
N VAL A 98 2.91 -16.82 -6.83
CA VAL A 98 2.97 -15.54 -6.12
C VAL A 98 3.43 -15.76 -4.68
N GLN A 99 4.47 -15.04 -4.27
CA GLN A 99 4.92 -14.93 -2.89
C GLN A 99 4.90 -13.47 -2.45
N TRP A 100 4.81 -13.22 -1.15
CA TRP A 100 4.78 -11.88 -0.58
C TRP A 100 5.61 -11.83 0.71
N ASP A 101 6.15 -10.65 1.01
CA ASP A 101 6.98 -10.44 2.18
C ASP A 101 6.14 -9.88 3.33
N LYS A 102 5.98 -10.67 4.38
CA LYS A 102 5.19 -10.30 5.56
C LYS A 102 5.76 -9.12 6.34
N ASP A 103 7.08 -9.11 6.52
CA ASP A 103 7.75 -8.15 7.42
C ASP A 103 7.76 -6.74 6.83
N VAL A 104 7.95 -6.62 5.51
CA VAL A 104 7.94 -5.32 4.82
C VAL A 104 6.52 -4.76 4.65
N LEU A 105 5.49 -5.61 4.73
CA LEU A 105 4.10 -5.15 4.65
C LEU A 105 3.74 -4.24 5.82
N THR A 106 4.17 -4.57 7.04
CA THR A 106 3.97 -3.70 8.20
C THR A 106 4.74 -2.38 8.10
N GLU A 107 5.80 -2.34 7.30
CA GLU A 107 6.60 -1.15 6.99
C GLU A 107 6.02 -0.29 5.85
N GLY A 108 4.83 -0.65 5.33
CA GLY A 108 4.16 0.14 4.29
C GLY A 108 4.56 -0.23 2.87
N ARG A 109 5.09 -1.44 2.66
CA ARG A 109 5.47 -1.95 1.34
C ARG A 109 4.81 -3.28 1.04
N LEU A 110 4.07 -3.37 -0.05
CA LEU A 110 3.57 -4.64 -0.57
C LEU A 110 4.46 -5.07 -1.72
N THR A 111 5.15 -6.20 -1.57
CA THR A 111 5.95 -6.85 -2.62
C THR A 111 5.26 -8.14 -3.04
N LEU A 112 5.04 -8.30 -4.34
CA LEU A 112 4.56 -9.56 -4.93
C LEU A 112 5.65 -10.12 -5.85
N HIS A 113 6.23 -11.24 -5.43
CA HIS A 113 7.18 -12.00 -6.24
C HIS A 113 6.42 -12.99 -7.11
N VAL A 114 6.38 -12.74 -8.42
CA VAL A 114 5.75 -13.61 -9.40
C VAL A 114 6.84 -14.42 -10.09
N SER A 115 6.74 -15.75 -9.96
CA SER A 115 7.70 -16.69 -10.54
C SER A 115 7.17 -17.36 -11.81
N ARG A 116 8.11 -17.82 -12.66
CA ARG A 116 7.79 -18.55 -13.91
C ARG A 116 6.76 -17.79 -14.73
N LEU A 117 7.11 -16.57 -15.11
CA LEU A 117 6.25 -15.70 -15.90
C LEU A 117 5.83 -16.38 -17.20
N ARG A 118 4.61 -16.05 -17.61
CA ARG A 118 4.00 -16.49 -18.87
C ARG A 118 3.60 -15.24 -19.64
N THR A 119 3.52 -15.34 -20.96
CA THR A 119 3.05 -14.21 -21.80
C THR A 119 1.65 -13.71 -21.38
N ASN A 120 0.78 -14.61 -20.90
CA ASN A 120 -0.55 -14.26 -20.38
C ASN A 120 -0.58 -13.66 -18.96
N ASP A 121 0.59 -13.46 -18.32
CA ASP A 121 0.72 -12.63 -17.12
C ASP A 121 0.85 -11.14 -17.47
N SER A 122 0.90 -10.79 -18.76
CA SER A 122 0.87 -9.39 -19.19
C SER A 122 -0.48 -8.76 -18.87
N GLY A 123 -0.49 -7.56 -18.30
CA GLY A 123 -1.71 -6.87 -17.94
C GLY A 123 -1.49 -5.66 -17.02
N PHE A 124 -2.59 -5.03 -16.63
CA PHE A 124 -2.58 -3.94 -15.65
C PHE A 124 -2.89 -4.49 -14.26
N TYR A 125 -1.91 -4.44 -13.36
CA TYR A 125 -2.03 -4.93 -11.99
C TYR A 125 -2.44 -3.79 -11.09
N VAL A 126 -3.49 -3.95 -10.30
CA VAL A 126 -3.96 -2.98 -9.31
C VAL A 126 -4.05 -3.67 -7.96
N CYS A 127 -3.53 -3.02 -6.93
CA CYS A 127 -3.75 -3.43 -5.55
C CYS A 127 -4.58 -2.37 -4.82
N ASP A 128 -5.71 -2.80 -4.27
CA ASP A 128 -6.46 -2.07 -3.26
C ASP A 128 -5.86 -2.42 -1.89
N ILE A 129 -5.40 -1.41 -1.15
CA ILE A 129 -4.76 -1.58 0.15
C ILE A 129 -5.57 -0.80 1.17
N ARG A 130 -5.94 -1.49 2.27
CA ARG A 130 -6.64 -0.92 3.40
C ARG A 130 -5.85 -1.16 4.67
N VAL A 131 -5.65 -0.09 5.43
CA VAL A 131 -5.06 -0.11 6.77
C VAL A 131 -6.06 0.51 7.74
N ILE A 132 -6.35 -0.13 8.87
CA ILE A 132 -7.27 0.39 9.89
C ILE A 132 -6.47 0.91 11.10
N PRO A 133 -6.67 2.15 11.58
CA PRO A 133 -7.61 3.18 11.10
C PRO A 133 -7.08 4.08 9.96
N GLY A 134 -5.94 3.75 9.34
CA GLY A 134 -5.22 4.60 8.39
C GLY A 134 -6.00 5.08 7.17
N GLY A 135 -6.70 4.19 6.46
CA GLY A 135 -7.46 4.50 5.26
C GLY A 135 -7.44 3.37 4.24
N ASN A 136 -7.96 3.64 3.04
CA ASN A 136 -7.89 2.74 1.91
C ASN A 136 -7.68 3.53 0.61
N ASN A 137 -6.89 2.97 -0.30
CA ASN A 137 -6.63 3.56 -1.62
C ASN A 137 -6.07 2.46 -2.54
N SER A 138 -5.95 2.75 -3.82
CA SER A 138 -5.44 1.81 -4.80
C SER A 138 -4.53 2.46 -5.83
N ARG A 139 -3.63 1.65 -6.38
CA ARG A 139 -2.74 2.05 -7.47
C ARG A 139 -2.39 0.84 -8.33
N GLY A 140 -2.05 1.08 -9.58
CA GLY A 140 -1.65 0.02 -10.49
C GLY A 140 -0.44 0.34 -11.35
N CYS A 141 0.12 -0.74 -11.90
CA CYS A 141 1.28 -0.76 -12.79
C CYS A 141 1.03 -1.75 -13.93
N TRP A 142 1.67 -1.50 -15.07
CA TRP A 142 1.65 -2.42 -16.20
C TRP A 142 2.77 -3.45 -16.07
N LEU A 143 2.49 -4.69 -16.45
CA LEU A 143 3.49 -5.71 -16.73
C LEU A 143 3.33 -6.16 -18.17
N ASN A 144 4.43 -6.16 -18.91
CA ASN A 144 4.50 -6.74 -20.25
C ASN A 144 5.52 -7.87 -20.24
N VAL A 145 5.08 -9.07 -20.59
CA VAL A 145 5.90 -10.28 -20.69
C VAL A 145 6.01 -10.66 -22.16
N THR A 146 7.22 -10.62 -22.69
CA THR A 146 7.49 -11.06 -24.07
C THR A 146 7.83 -12.55 -24.10
N GLY A 147 7.44 -13.24 -25.18
CA GLY A 147 7.93 -14.60 -25.44
C GLY A 147 9.43 -14.59 -25.71
N GLU A 148 10.07 -15.74 -25.52
CA GLU A 148 11.45 -16.01 -25.94
C GLU A 148 11.61 -15.97 -27.47
#